data_AF-A0A2N9ATM0-F1
#
_entry.id   AF-A0A2N9ATM0-F1
#
_cell.length_a   1.000
_cell.length_b   1.000
_cell.length_c   1.000
_cell.angle_alpha   90.00
_cell.angle_beta   90.00
_cell.angle_gamma   90.00
#
_symmetry.space_group_name_H-M   'P 1'
#
loop_
_entity.id
_entity.type
_entity.pdbx_description
1 polymer ?
#
loop_
_entity_poly.entity_id
_entity_poly.type
_entity_poly.pdbx_seq_one_letter_code
_entity_poly.pdbx_strand_id
1 'polypeptide(L)'
;MSQGLDFEGMGTAIGYGRAIREARATTWAWQDRAEALERELARARAEAAAQDAGRRAQLAALRGALDAVAPFDPVLSRTGRTYEGGVPERAWEAAFADAYDAVARAEDLPPARRPMTREERAAEAEAAVLAEPVTVRRCLWWTRVHWRGAEYRTREGATRARAAAARAARESVSA
;
A
#
# COMPACT_ATOMS: atom_id res chain seq x y z
N MET A 1 -3.74 7.92 75.39
CA MET A 1 -4.28 8.46 74.12
C MET A 1 -4.84 7.28 73.34
N SER A 2 -6.16 7.11 73.35
CA SER A 2 -6.83 6.05 72.59
C SER A 2 -6.91 6.50 71.13
N GLN A 3 -6.20 5.82 70.22
CA GLN A 3 -6.46 5.93 68.78
C GLN A 3 -7.82 5.27 68.52
N GLY A 4 -8.88 6.09 68.40
CA GLY A 4 -10.18 5.61 67.96
C GLY A 4 -10.11 5.10 66.52
N LEU A 5 -10.73 3.96 66.25
CA LEU A 5 -10.86 3.40 64.90
C LEU A 5 -11.55 4.42 63.98
N ASP A 6 -10.90 4.79 62.87
CA ASP A 6 -11.44 5.67 61.83
C ASP A 6 -12.38 4.88 60.90
N PHE A 7 -13.64 4.76 61.31
CA PHE A 7 -14.68 4.05 60.57
C PHE A 7 -15.02 4.70 59.22
N GLU A 8 -14.86 6.02 59.12
CA GLU A 8 -15.16 6.79 57.90
C GLU A 8 -14.08 6.57 56.84
N GLY A 9 -12.81 6.59 57.24
CA GLY A 9 -11.69 6.20 56.39
C GLY A 9 -11.76 4.73 55.96
N MET A 10 -12.16 3.82 56.86
CA MET A 10 -12.35 2.40 56.54
C MET A 10 -13.50 2.17 55.54
N GLY A 11 -14.65 2.82 55.74
CA GLY A 11 -15.78 2.72 54.82
C GLY A 11 -15.45 3.25 53.42
N THR A 12 -14.74 4.38 53.37
CA THR A 12 -14.28 5.00 52.12
C THR A 12 -13.29 4.09 51.38
N ALA A 13 -12.34 3.49 52.09
CA ALA A 13 -11.39 2.54 51.51
C ALA A 13 -12.07 1.28 50.93
N ILE A 14 -13.09 0.75 51.62
CA ILE A 14 -13.88 -0.39 51.13
C ILE A 14 -14.64 -0.02 49.86
N GLY A 15 -15.27 1.16 49.82
CA GLY A 15 -15.98 1.70 48.66
C GLY A 15 -15.08 1.84 47.44
N TYR A 16 -13.92 2.48 47.59
CA TYR A 16 -12.93 2.59 46.51
C TYR A 16 -12.40 1.23 46.07
N GLY A 17 -12.11 0.32 47.01
CA GLY A 17 -11.67 -1.03 46.68
C GLY A 17 -12.69 -1.82 45.85
N ARG A 18 -13.99 -1.64 46.12
CA ARG A 18 -15.07 -2.23 45.32
C ARG A 18 -15.15 -1.61 43.93
N ALA A 19 -15.14 -0.28 43.83
CA ALA A 19 -15.18 0.43 42.56
C ALA A 19 -13.98 0.06 41.65
N ILE A 20 -12.78 -0.07 42.21
CA ILE A 20 -11.59 -0.52 41.47
C ILE A 20 -11.77 -1.94 40.93
N ARG A 21 -12.35 -2.86 41.71
CA ARG A 21 -12.61 -4.23 41.25
C ARG A 21 -13.66 -4.27 40.14
N GLU A 22 -14.74 -3.51 40.27
CA GLU A 22 -15.79 -3.41 39.25
C GLU A 22 -15.27 -2.78 37.95
N ALA A 23 -14.47 -1.71 38.06
CA ALA A 23 -13.79 -1.10 36.92
C ALA A 23 -12.84 -2.09 36.25
N ARG A 24 -12.02 -2.82 37.02
CA ARG A 24 -11.11 -3.84 36.49
C ARG A 24 -11.85 -4.97 35.77
N ALA A 25 -12.94 -5.49 36.34
CA ALA A 25 -13.76 -6.51 35.71
C ALA A 25 -14.37 -6.03 34.39
N THR A 26 -14.84 -4.77 34.37
CA THR A 26 -15.37 -4.15 33.15
C THR A 26 -14.30 -4.00 32.08
N THR A 27 -13.10 -3.55 32.44
CA THR A 27 -11.97 -3.44 31.51
C THR A 27 -11.59 -4.79 30.89
N TRP A 28 -11.53 -5.86 31.68
CA TRP A 28 -11.26 -7.20 31.16
C TRP A 28 -12.35 -7.67 30.20
N ALA A 29 -13.63 -7.45 30.54
CA ALA A 29 -14.75 -7.81 29.65
C ALA A 29 -14.69 -7.06 28.30
N TRP A 30 -14.26 -5.79 28.31
CA TRP A 30 -14.03 -5.04 27.08
C TRP A 30 -12.86 -5.58 26.26
N GLN A 31 -11.76 -5.97 26.91
CA GLN A 31 -10.62 -6.60 26.24
C GLN A 31 -11.02 -7.94 25.60
N ASP A 32 -11.71 -8.82 26.34
CA ASP A 32 -12.17 -10.11 25.82
C ASP A 32 -13.08 -9.93 24.60
N ARG A 33 -13.96 -8.92 24.63
CA ARG A 33 -14.84 -8.59 23.51
C ARG A 33 -14.07 -8.04 22.32
N ALA A 34 -13.07 -7.19 22.54
CA ALA A 34 -12.21 -6.69 21.49
C ALA A 34 -11.45 -7.84 20.81
N GLU A 35 -10.86 -8.76 21.59
CA GLU A 35 -10.17 -9.95 21.07
C GLU A 35 -11.11 -10.89 20.29
N ALA A 36 -12.36 -11.03 20.71
CA ALA A 36 -13.36 -11.80 19.96
C ALA A 36 -13.67 -11.16 18.60
N LEU A 37 -13.91 -9.85 18.57
CA LEU A 37 -14.18 -9.11 17.33
C LEU A 37 -12.97 -9.11 16.38
N GLU A 38 -11.76 -9.01 16.90
CA GLU A 38 -10.54 -9.12 16.09
C GLU A 38 -10.43 -10.50 15.43
N ARG A 39 -10.77 -11.57 16.15
CA ARG A 39 -10.81 -12.94 15.59
C ARG A 39 -11.89 -13.10 14.53
N GLU A 40 -13.08 -12.56 14.76
CA GLU A 40 -14.17 -12.58 13.77
C GLU A 40 -13.79 -11.79 12.51
N LEU A 41 -13.19 -10.61 12.67
CA LEU A 41 -12.70 -9.81 11.55
C LEU A 41 -11.59 -10.53 10.78
N ALA A 42 -10.65 -11.17 11.48
CA ALA A 42 -9.61 -11.97 10.86
C ALA A 42 -10.20 -13.14 10.04
N ARG A 43 -11.22 -13.81 10.58
CA ARG A 43 -11.95 -14.87 9.86
C ARG A 43 -12.69 -14.33 8.64
N ALA A 44 -13.43 -13.24 8.77
CA ALA A 44 -14.15 -12.62 7.66
C ALA A 44 -13.20 -12.18 6.54
N ARG A 45 -12.03 -11.63 6.89
CA ARG A 45 -10.96 -11.30 5.93
C ARG A 45 -10.41 -12.55 5.23
N ALA A 46 -10.19 -13.63 5.96
CA ALA A 46 -9.72 -14.89 5.39
C ALA A 46 -10.77 -15.51 4.43
N GLU A 47 -12.05 -15.48 4.81
CA GLU A 47 -13.15 -15.95 3.98
C GLU A 47 -13.29 -15.10 2.70
N ALA A 48 -13.23 -13.78 2.81
CA ALA A 48 -13.23 -12.87 1.66
C ALA A 48 -12.04 -13.15 0.72
N ALA A 49 -10.83 -13.31 1.27
CA ALA A 49 -9.64 -13.64 0.50
C ALA A 49 -9.76 -14.99 -0.23
N ALA A 50 -10.35 -16.01 0.42
CA ALA A 50 -10.61 -17.31 -0.20
C ALA A 50 -11.63 -17.21 -1.34
N GLN A 51 -12.72 -16.46 -1.15
CA GLN A 51 -13.71 -16.22 -2.20
C GLN A 51 -13.11 -15.49 -3.40
N ASP A 52 -12.31 -14.44 -3.14
CA ASP A 52 -11.60 -13.71 -4.19
C ASP A 52 -10.62 -14.59 -4.96
N ALA A 53 -9.87 -15.46 -4.26
CA ALA A 53 -8.99 -16.42 -4.90
C ALA A 53 -9.76 -17.41 -5.80
N GLY A 54 -10.89 -17.94 -5.30
CA GLY A 54 -11.78 -18.82 -6.07
C GLY A 54 -12.34 -18.15 -7.32
N ARG A 55 -12.85 -16.92 -7.20
CA ARG A 55 -13.37 -16.14 -8.35
C ARG A 55 -12.29 -15.85 -9.37
N ARG A 56 -11.08 -15.49 -8.93
CA ARG A 56 -9.94 -15.27 -9.84
C ARG A 56 -9.57 -16.55 -10.59
N ALA A 57 -9.58 -17.70 -9.93
CA ALA A 57 -9.32 -18.99 -10.57
C ALA A 57 -10.39 -19.34 -11.61
N GLN A 58 -11.67 -19.10 -11.30
CA GLN A 58 -12.78 -19.29 -12.25
C GLN A 58 -12.65 -18.40 -13.48
N LEU A 59 -12.36 -17.11 -13.29
CA LEU A 59 -12.14 -16.16 -14.39
C LEU A 59 -10.93 -16.55 -15.25
N ALA A 60 -9.84 -17.00 -14.63
CA ALA A 60 -8.66 -17.48 -15.35
C ALA A 60 -8.97 -18.73 -16.20
N ALA A 61 -9.76 -19.67 -15.67
CA ALA A 61 -10.21 -20.85 -16.41
C ALA A 61 -11.14 -20.48 -17.58
N LEU A 62 -12.11 -19.59 -17.35
CA LEU A 62 -13.00 -19.09 -18.40
C LEU A 62 -12.21 -18.39 -19.50
N ARG A 63 -11.24 -17.55 -19.14
CA ARG A 63 -10.34 -16.90 -20.10
C ARG A 63 -9.59 -17.93 -20.95
N GLY A 64 -9.04 -18.97 -20.33
CA GLY A 64 -8.35 -20.04 -21.06
C GLY A 64 -9.25 -20.78 -22.04
N ALA A 65 -10.51 -21.04 -21.66
CA ALA A 65 -11.49 -21.65 -22.53
C ALA A 65 -11.88 -20.73 -23.70
N LEU A 66 -12.08 -19.44 -23.44
CA LEU A 66 -12.39 -18.44 -24.47
C LEU A 66 -11.22 -18.26 -25.44
N ASP A 67 -9.98 -18.19 -24.94
CA ASP A 67 -8.78 -18.11 -25.79
C ASP A 67 -8.68 -19.32 -26.74
N ALA A 68 -9.13 -20.51 -26.31
CA ALA A 68 -9.09 -21.72 -27.14
C ALA A 68 -10.15 -21.73 -28.24
N VAL A 69 -11.33 -21.14 -28.00
CA VAL A 69 -12.47 -21.20 -28.93
C VAL A 69 -12.56 -19.95 -29.82
N ALA A 70 -12.16 -18.78 -29.30
CA ALA A 70 -12.26 -17.49 -29.99
C ALA A 70 -11.02 -16.61 -29.74
N PRO A 71 -9.82 -17.04 -30.19
CA PRO A 71 -8.55 -16.35 -29.91
C PRO A 71 -8.45 -14.92 -30.45
N PHE A 72 -9.29 -14.57 -31.44
CA PHE A 72 -9.32 -13.25 -32.07
C PHE A 72 -10.52 -12.40 -31.66
N ASP A 73 -11.26 -12.83 -30.63
CA ASP A 73 -12.37 -12.04 -30.11
C ASP A 73 -11.83 -10.69 -29.56
N PRO A 74 -12.43 -9.55 -29.95
CA PRO A 74 -12.02 -8.24 -29.45
C PRO A 74 -11.99 -8.12 -27.93
N VAL A 75 -12.84 -8.86 -27.21
CA VAL A 75 -12.89 -8.87 -25.73
C VAL A 75 -11.58 -9.39 -25.14
N LEU A 76 -10.90 -10.30 -25.85
CA LEU A 76 -9.64 -10.91 -25.44
C LEU A 76 -8.41 -10.20 -26.00
N SER A 77 -8.59 -9.17 -26.84
CA SER A 77 -7.49 -8.47 -27.50
C SER A 77 -6.60 -7.76 -26.47
N ARG A 78 -5.29 -7.83 -26.69
CA ARG A 78 -4.31 -7.13 -25.83
C ARG A 78 -4.38 -5.62 -26.08
N THR A 79 -4.35 -4.82 -25.03
CA THR A 79 -4.40 -3.35 -25.13
C THR A 79 -3.02 -2.72 -25.41
N GLY A 80 -1.96 -3.52 -25.33
CA GLY A 80 -0.56 -3.04 -25.38
C GLY A 80 -0.03 -2.56 -24.02
N ARG A 81 -0.88 -2.49 -22.99
CA ARG A 81 -0.48 -2.21 -21.61
C ARG A 81 -0.13 -3.49 -20.87
N THR A 82 0.72 -3.37 -19.86
CA THR A 82 1.17 -4.51 -19.06
C THR A 82 1.20 -4.14 -17.57
N TYR A 83 0.87 -5.09 -16.70
CA TYR A 83 1.04 -4.94 -15.25
C TYR A 83 2.53 -5.07 -14.87
N GLU A 84 2.91 -4.69 -13.64
CA GLU A 84 4.32 -4.81 -13.18
C GLU A 84 4.84 -6.25 -13.25
N GLY A 85 3.98 -7.26 -13.09
CA GLY A 85 4.33 -8.67 -13.24
C GLY A 85 4.50 -9.14 -14.69
N GLY A 86 4.46 -8.24 -15.68
CA GLY A 86 4.61 -8.55 -17.10
C GLY A 86 3.36 -9.11 -17.78
N VAL A 87 2.28 -9.33 -17.03
CA VAL A 87 1.01 -9.83 -17.59
C VAL A 87 0.40 -8.73 -18.49
N PRO A 88 0.08 -9.04 -19.77
CA PRO A 88 -0.57 -8.09 -20.65
C PRO A 88 -2.02 -7.87 -20.24
N GLU A 89 -2.45 -6.61 -20.25
CA GLU A 89 -3.85 -6.25 -20.10
C GLU A 89 -4.62 -6.61 -21.37
N ARG A 90 -5.86 -7.07 -21.17
CA ARG A 90 -6.82 -7.34 -22.24
C ARG A 90 -8.01 -6.39 -22.17
N ALA A 91 -8.72 -6.21 -23.29
CA ALA A 91 -9.83 -5.27 -23.40
C ALA A 91 -10.91 -5.49 -22.32
N TRP A 92 -11.22 -6.74 -21.98
CA TRP A 92 -12.19 -7.05 -20.91
C TRP A 92 -11.73 -6.65 -19.49
N GLU A 93 -10.42 -6.61 -19.22
CA GLU A 93 -9.85 -6.18 -17.95
C GLU A 93 -9.90 -4.65 -17.82
N ALA A 94 -9.70 -3.94 -18.94
CA ALA A 94 -9.86 -2.49 -19.00
C ALA A 94 -11.29 -2.04 -18.66
N ALA A 95 -12.30 -2.79 -19.15
CA ALA A 95 -13.71 -2.50 -18.84
C ALA A 95 -14.03 -2.57 -17.34
N PHE A 96 -13.37 -3.47 -16.60
CA PHE A 96 -13.49 -3.52 -15.14
C PHE A 96 -12.93 -2.24 -14.48
N ALA A 97 -11.73 -1.80 -14.89
CA ALA A 97 -11.07 -0.65 -14.28
C ALA A 97 -11.89 0.64 -14.41
N ASP A 98 -12.54 0.85 -15.55
CA ASP A 98 -13.35 2.06 -15.78
C ASP A 98 -14.63 2.07 -14.93
N ALA A 99 -15.29 0.91 -14.80
CA ALA A 99 -16.45 0.77 -13.92
C ALA A 99 -16.08 0.93 -12.44
N TYR A 100 -14.95 0.32 -12.02
CA TYR A 100 -14.44 0.45 -10.66
C TYR A 100 -14.09 1.91 -10.32
N ASP A 101 -13.36 2.59 -11.20
CA ASP A 101 -12.91 3.97 -10.96
C ASP A 101 -14.07 4.98 -10.91
N ALA A 102 -15.20 4.69 -11.55
CA ALA A 102 -16.41 5.49 -11.42
C ALA A 102 -16.95 5.46 -9.99
N VAL A 103 -17.01 4.28 -9.38
CA VAL A 103 -17.47 4.10 -7.99
C VAL A 103 -16.41 4.58 -7.01
N ALA A 104 -15.13 4.25 -7.25
CA ALA A 104 -14.04 4.60 -6.34
C ALA A 104 -13.94 6.12 -6.13
N ARG A 105 -14.14 6.91 -7.18
CA ARG A 105 -14.18 8.38 -7.06
C ARG A 105 -15.35 8.89 -6.22
N ALA A 106 -16.51 8.24 -6.29
CA ALA A 106 -17.68 8.64 -5.51
C ALA A 106 -17.51 8.33 -4.02
N GLU A 107 -16.80 7.24 -3.71
CA GLU A 107 -16.62 6.71 -2.36
C GLU A 107 -15.24 7.03 -1.74
N ASP A 108 -14.45 7.91 -2.38
CA ASP A 108 -13.07 8.25 -1.97
C ASP A 108 -12.16 7.02 -1.77
N LEU A 109 -12.31 6.02 -2.64
CA LEU A 109 -11.48 4.81 -2.66
C LEU A 109 -10.29 4.98 -3.61
N PRO A 110 -9.16 4.29 -3.35
CA PRO A 110 -8.05 4.23 -4.29
C PRO A 110 -8.50 3.70 -5.65
N PRO A 111 -8.01 4.28 -6.77
CA PRO A 111 -8.35 3.83 -8.11
C PRO A 111 -7.84 2.41 -8.37
N ALA A 112 -8.42 1.75 -9.36
CA ALA A 112 -7.97 0.47 -9.85
C ALA A 112 -6.49 0.57 -10.27
N ARG A 113 -5.74 -0.49 -10.01
CA ARG A 113 -4.35 -0.59 -10.47
C ARG A 113 -4.32 -0.51 -12.00
N ARG A 114 -3.77 0.58 -12.54
CA ARG A 114 -3.67 0.78 -13.99
C ARG A 114 -2.40 0.11 -14.52
N PRO A 115 -2.51 -0.80 -15.50
CA PRO A 115 -1.36 -1.27 -16.25
C PRO A 115 -0.83 -0.13 -17.11
N MET A 116 0.48 -0.15 -17.37
CA MET A 116 1.14 0.91 -18.12
C MET A 116 1.61 0.40 -19.47
N THR A 117 1.59 1.28 -20.45
CA THR A 117 2.36 1.12 -21.68
C THR A 117 3.86 1.15 -21.38
N ARG A 118 4.66 0.66 -22.32
CA ARG A 118 6.12 0.71 -22.21
C ARG A 118 6.65 2.14 -22.07
N GLU A 119 6.06 3.07 -22.83
CA GLU A 119 6.46 4.47 -22.82
C GLU A 119 6.14 5.16 -21.50
N GLU A 120 4.95 4.89 -20.94
CA GLU A 120 4.56 5.39 -19.61
C GLU A 120 5.52 4.88 -18.53
N ARG A 121 5.87 3.59 -18.54
CA ARG A 121 6.87 3.07 -17.59
C ARG A 121 8.25 3.67 -17.78
N ALA A 122 8.66 3.88 -19.02
CA ALA A 122 9.95 4.49 -19.31
C ALA A 122 9.99 5.94 -18.79
N ALA A 123 8.88 6.67 -18.91
CA ALA A 123 8.73 8.01 -18.34
C ALA A 123 8.71 8.00 -16.81
N GLU A 124 8.03 7.04 -16.18
CA GLU A 124 8.01 6.89 -14.72
C GLU A 124 9.41 6.55 -14.16
N ALA A 125 10.13 5.63 -14.80
CA ALA A 125 11.50 5.28 -14.42
C ALA A 125 12.44 6.49 -14.54
N GLU A 126 12.30 7.28 -15.60
CA GLU A 126 13.05 8.53 -15.78
C GLU A 126 12.71 9.55 -14.68
N ALA A 127 11.42 9.77 -14.43
CA ALA A 127 10.93 10.70 -13.42
C ALA A 127 11.39 10.32 -12.00
N ALA A 128 11.39 9.03 -11.67
CA ALA A 128 11.85 8.51 -10.39
C ALA A 128 13.32 8.87 -10.15
N VAL A 129 14.19 8.71 -11.14
CA VAL A 129 15.61 9.09 -11.03
C VAL A 129 15.77 10.61 -10.93
N LEU A 130 14.98 11.39 -11.67
CA LEU A 130 15.02 12.85 -11.62
C LEU A 130 14.52 13.42 -10.29
N ALA A 131 13.58 12.74 -9.63
CA ALA A 131 13.06 13.11 -8.32
C ALA A 131 14.09 12.91 -7.20
N GLU A 132 15.09 12.04 -7.39
CA GLU A 132 16.13 11.79 -6.38
C GLU A 132 16.90 13.07 -6.02
N PRO A 133 17.02 13.39 -4.72
CA PRO A 133 17.65 14.64 -4.30
C PRO A 133 19.17 14.60 -4.52
N VAL A 134 19.70 15.67 -5.10
CA VAL A 134 21.13 15.98 -5.03
C VAL A 134 21.39 16.67 -3.70
N THR A 135 22.18 16.03 -2.84
CA THR A 135 22.48 16.56 -1.50
C THR A 135 23.73 17.42 -1.53
N VAL A 136 23.69 18.56 -0.84
CA VAL A 136 24.82 19.49 -0.75
C VAL A 136 25.12 19.69 0.73
N ARG A 137 26.36 19.43 1.13
CA ARG A 137 26.83 19.57 2.51
C ARG A 137 28.00 20.54 2.54
N ARG A 138 27.96 21.50 3.46
CA ARG A 138 29.07 22.43 3.71
C ARG A 138 29.95 21.86 4.83
N CYS A 139 31.26 21.87 4.64
CA CYS A 139 32.23 21.47 5.66
C CYS A 139 33.29 22.57 5.75
N LEU A 140 33.33 23.26 6.89
CA LEU A 140 34.19 24.42 7.19
C LEU A 140 34.11 25.51 6.09
N TRP A 141 34.98 25.45 5.07
CA TRP A 141 35.05 26.43 3.97
C TRP A 141 34.82 25.84 2.57
N TRP A 142 34.57 24.54 2.42
CA TRP A 142 34.24 23.92 1.13
C TRP A 142 32.85 23.29 1.12
N THR A 143 32.33 23.06 -0.09
CA THR A 143 31.04 22.41 -0.35
C THR A 143 31.28 21.05 -0.98
N ARG A 144 30.64 20.01 -0.44
CA ARG A 144 30.59 18.68 -1.04
C ARG A 144 29.21 18.41 -1.59
N VAL A 145 29.15 17.91 -2.82
CA VAL A 145 27.91 17.56 -3.50
C VAL A 145 27.85 16.05 -3.61
N HIS A 146 26.75 15.43 -3.18
CA HIS A 146 26.58 13.98 -3.23
C HIS A 146 25.27 13.59 -3.92
N TRP A 147 25.34 12.56 -4.75
CA TRP A 147 24.17 11.91 -5.34
C TRP A 147 24.47 10.41 -5.51
N ARG A 148 23.54 9.54 -5.07
CA ARG A 148 23.70 8.07 -5.00
C ARG A 148 25.04 7.60 -4.41
N GLY A 149 25.47 8.22 -3.31
CA GLY A 149 26.72 7.85 -2.63
C GLY A 149 28.02 8.33 -3.32
N ALA A 150 27.95 8.85 -4.55
CA ALA A 150 29.09 9.43 -5.24
C ALA A 150 29.28 10.92 -4.88
N GLU A 151 30.53 11.36 -4.73
CA GLU A 151 30.89 12.77 -4.51
C GLU A 151 31.21 13.46 -5.83
N TYR A 152 30.67 14.67 -6.02
CA TYR A 152 30.83 15.50 -7.19
C TYR A 152 31.45 16.85 -6.80
N ARG A 153 32.29 17.39 -7.69
CA ARG A 153 32.94 18.70 -7.50
C ARG A 153 31.94 19.87 -7.54
N THR A 154 30.85 19.75 -8.30
CA THR A 154 29.84 20.80 -8.47
C THR A 154 28.42 20.23 -8.48
N ARG A 155 27.44 21.06 -8.13
CA ARG A 155 26.01 20.72 -8.22
C ARG A 155 25.60 20.37 -9.65
N GLU A 156 26.10 21.11 -10.63
CA GLU A 156 25.87 20.86 -12.06
C GLU A 156 26.44 19.52 -12.53
N GLY A 157 27.57 19.08 -11.97
CA GLY A 157 28.13 17.76 -12.22
C GLY A 157 27.18 16.65 -11.76
N ALA A 158 26.67 16.77 -10.54
CA ALA A 158 25.72 15.81 -9.98
C ALA A 158 24.37 15.81 -10.73
N THR A 159 23.84 16.97 -11.12
CA THR A 159 22.59 17.04 -11.89
C THR A 159 22.72 16.47 -13.30
N ARG A 160 23.87 16.67 -13.97
CA ARG A 160 24.15 16.03 -15.27
C ARG A 160 24.27 14.51 -15.15
N ALA A 161 24.93 14.01 -14.10
CA ALA A 161 25.01 12.58 -13.83
C ALA A 161 23.62 11.99 -13.57
N ARG A 162 22.77 12.67 -12.80
CA ARG A 162 21.37 12.28 -12.58
C ARG A 162 20.56 12.25 -13.87
N ALA A 163 20.70 13.27 -14.72
CA ALA A 163 20.01 13.30 -16.02
C ALA A 163 20.48 12.19 -16.97
N ALA A 164 21.78 11.85 -16.96
CA ALA A 164 22.30 10.73 -17.74
C ALA A 164 21.75 9.38 -17.24
N ALA A 165 21.70 9.19 -15.92
CA ALA A 165 21.12 8.00 -15.32
C ALA A 165 19.60 7.89 -15.55
N ALA A 166 18.89 9.02 -15.56
CA ALA A 166 17.46 9.05 -15.87
C ALA A 166 17.20 8.59 -17.33
N ARG A 167 18.01 9.06 -18.28
CA ARG A 167 17.96 8.55 -19.68
C ARG A 167 18.28 7.07 -19.77
N ALA A 168 19.33 6.61 -19.08
CA ALA A 168 19.68 5.18 -19.06
C ALA A 168 18.55 4.31 -18.46
N ALA A 169 17.86 4.81 -17.41
CA ALA A 169 16.72 4.14 -16.83
C ALA A 169 15.54 4.05 -17.82
N ARG A 170 15.24 5.15 -18.53
CA ARG A 170 14.25 5.14 -19.62
C ARG A 170 14.60 4.09 -20.67
N GLU A 171 15.85 4.13 -21.15
CA GLU A 171 16.37 3.22 -22.17
C GLU A 171 16.23 1.76 -21.76
N SER A 172 16.56 1.41 -20.52
CA SER A 172 16.46 0.03 -20.01
C SER A 172 15.03 -0.55 -19.99
N VAL A 173 14.01 0.31 -19.92
CA VAL A 173 12.60 -0.10 -19.94
C VAL A 173 12.06 -0.10 -21.38
N SER A 174 12.62 0.75 -22.23
CA SER A 174 12.27 0.87 -23.66
C SER A 174 13.02 -0.12 -24.58
N ALA A 175 14.08 -0.77 -24.11
CA ALA A 175 14.87 -1.79 -24.82
C ALA A 175 14.27 -3.18 -24.65
#